data_AF-A0A514WFU3-F1
#
_entry.id   AF-A0A514WFU3-F1
#
_cell.length_a   1.000
_cell.length_b   1.000
_cell.length_c   1.000
_cell.angle_alpha   90.00
_cell.angle_beta   90.00
_cell.angle_gamma   90.00
#
_symmetry.space_group_name_H-M   'P 1'
#
loop_
_entity.id
_entity.type
_entity.pdbx_description
1 polymer ?
#
loop_
_entity_poly.entity_id
_entity_poly.type
_entity_poly.pdbx_seq_one_letter_code
_entity_poly.pdbx_strand_id
1 'polypeptide(L)'
;MLETARSALGDGAGRPRGPWLLLLSEVLLLAGKQVEFIHHAERPWSSATFSGSRHTIALAFEGVDAIVEGEALIAALPDHEFTVPGRIVADAAIAAVDHAAGPPARMTVEVELLLLDDC
;
A
#
# COMPACT_ATOMS: atom_id res chain seq x y z
N MET A 1 17.30 51.44 -0.86
CA MET A 1 16.05 51.13 -1.57
C MET A 1 16.44 50.37 -2.82
N LEU A 2 15.98 49.12 -2.95
CA LEU A 2 16.30 48.09 -3.97
C LEU A 2 17.41 47.09 -3.62
N GLU A 3 17.06 46.09 -2.82
CA GLU A 3 17.60 44.71 -2.84
C GLU A 3 16.43 43.80 -2.38
N THR A 4 16.08 42.64 -2.93
CA THR A 4 16.40 41.94 -4.16
C THR A 4 15.25 40.95 -4.31
N ALA A 5 14.45 41.10 -5.36
CA ALA A 5 13.46 40.10 -5.76
C ALA A 5 14.20 38.91 -6.40
N ARG A 6 14.62 37.94 -5.59
CA ARG A 6 14.92 36.58 -6.06
C ARG A 6 14.95 35.59 -4.89
N SER A 7 13.77 35.12 -4.50
CA SER A 7 13.64 33.83 -3.81
C SER A 7 12.28 33.21 -4.12
N ALA A 8 11.95 33.16 -5.40
CA ALA A 8 11.02 32.18 -5.95
C ALA A 8 11.88 31.25 -6.81
N LEU A 9 11.73 29.94 -6.62
CA LEU A 9 12.54 28.82 -7.14
C LEU A 9 13.63 28.34 -6.16
N GLY A 10 13.18 27.60 -5.14
CA GLY A 10 14.01 26.70 -4.34
C GLY A 10 13.47 25.29 -4.44
N ASP A 11 14.11 24.50 -5.29
CA ASP A 11 14.29 23.04 -5.25
C ASP A 11 13.09 22.13 -5.00
N GLY A 12 12.27 21.97 -6.04
CA GLY A 12 11.46 20.77 -6.26
C GLY A 12 12.32 19.56 -6.69
N ALA A 13 13.42 19.29 -5.98
CA ALA A 13 14.14 18.03 -6.13
C ALA A 13 13.26 16.93 -5.52
N GLY A 14 12.73 16.06 -6.38
CA GLY A 14 11.69 15.08 -6.04
C GLY A 14 11.93 14.43 -4.69
N ARG A 15 11.03 14.71 -3.73
CA ARG A 15 10.99 13.98 -2.46
C ARG A 15 10.96 12.50 -2.84
N PRO A 16 11.89 11.65 -2.34
CA PRO A 16 11.81 10.23 -2.60
C PRO A 16 10.40 9.80 -2.24
N ARG A 17 9.72 9.27 -3.25
CA ARG A 17 8.46 8.54 -3.12
C ARG A 17 8.56 7.71 -1.84
N GLY A 18 7.74 8.03 -0.83
CA GLY A 18 7.95 7.57 0.55
C GLY A 18 8.06 6.04 0.63
N PRO A 19 8.61 5.48 1.72
CA PRO A 19 8.80 4.03 1.89
C PRO A 19 7.52 3.20 1.64
N TRP A 20 6.34 3.80 1.84
CA TRP A 20 5.03 3.21 1.52
C TRP A 20 4.85 2.83 0.04
N LEU A 21 5.57 3.43 -0.90
CA LEU A 21 5.46 3.09 -2.32
C LEU A 21 6.10 1.76 -2.65
N LEU A 22 7.14 1.35 -1.91
CA LEU A 22 7.70 0.00 -2.01
C LEU A 22 6.69 -1.02 -1.48
N LEU A 23 6.09 -0.72 -0.33
CA LEU A 23 5.05 -1.55 0.27
C LEU A 23 3.87 -1.76 -0.71
N LEU A 24 3.33 -0.66 -1.26
CA LEU A 24 2.26 -0.73 -2.25
C LEU A 24 2.70 -1.51 -3.50
N SER A 25 3.92 -1.31 -3.98
CA SER A 25 4.41 -2.02 -5.16
C SER A 25 4.48 -3.54 -4.95
N GLU A 26 4.92 -4.00 -3.79
CA GLU A 26 4.97 -5.43 -3.49
C GLU A 26 3.57 -6.03 -3.36
N VAL A 27 2.64 -5.33 -2.71
CA VAL A 27 1.24 -5.78 -2.63
C VAL A 27 0.62 -5.88 -4.03
N LEU A 28 0.86 -4.90 -4.91
CA LEU A 28 0.34 -4.95 -6.29
C LEU A 28 1.00 -6.07 -7.12
N LEU A 29 2.29 -6.35 -6.91
CA LEU A 29 2.96 -7.48 -7.56
C LEU A 29 2.38 -8.81 -7.09
N LEU A 30 2.10 -8.95 -5.79
CA LEU A 30 1.48 -10.13 -5.21
C LEU A 30 0.03 -10.31 -5.66
N ALA A 31 -0.69 -9.20 -5.86
CA ALA A 31 -2.08 -9.17 -6.32
C ALA A 31 -2.28 -9.59 -7.78
N GLY A 32 -1.22 -9.68 -8.57
CA GLY A 32 -1.30 -10.06 -9.97
C GLY A 32 -1.59 -8.90 -10.92
N LYS A 33 -1.77 -9.22 -12.20
CA LYS A 33 -1.80 -8.25 -13.30
C LYS A 33 -3.19 -7.67 -13.57
N GLN A 34 -4.24 -8.33 -13.08
CA GLN A 34 -5.64 -7.97 -13.33
C GLN A 34 -6.24 -7.17 -12.17
N VAL A 35 -5.43 -6.85 -11.15
CA VAL A 35 -5.85 -6.02 -10.03
C VAL A 35 -6.12 -4.59 -10.46
N GLU A 36 -7.24 -4.04 -9.98
CA GLU A 36 -7.53 -2.62 -10.00
C GLU A 36 -7.17 -2.03 -8.63
N PHE A 37 -6.24 -1.06 -8.61
CA PHE A 37 -5.99 -0.27 -7.40
C PHE A 37 -7.12 0.73 -7.18
N ILE A 38 -7.77 0.68 -6.03
CA ILE A 38 -8.85 1.61 -5.67
C ILE A 38 -8.27 2.80 -4.91
N HIS A 39 -7.65 2.55 -3.75
CA HIS A 39 -7.05 3.60 -2.94
C HIS A 39 -6.03 3.05 -1.95
N HIS A 40 -5.22 3.97 -1.42
CA HIS A 40 -4.29 3.76 -0.32
C HIS A 40 -4.49 4.87 0.70
N ALA A 41 -4.45 4.49 1.97
CA ALA A 41 -4.43 5.41 3.08
C ALA A 41 -3.25 5.08 4.01
N GLU A 42 -2.67 6.12 4.58
CA GLU A 42 -1.60 6.03 5.58
C GLU A 42 -2.02 6.81 6.82
N ARG A 43 -1.84 6.20 7.99
CA ARG A 43 -2.05 6.85 9.28
C ARG A 43 -0.84 6.63 10.18
N PRO A 44 -0.35 7.68 10.88
CA PRO A 44 0.69 7.51 11.88
C PRO A 44 0.27 6.49 12.94
N TRP A 45 1.22 5.67 13.39
CA TRP A 45 1.04 4.70 14.44
C TRP A 45 2.22 4.74 15.41
N SER A 46 1.95 4.58 16.70
CA SER A 46 2.99 4.40 17.70
C SER A 46 2.50 3.55 18.85
N SER A 47 3.46 2.92 19.53
CA SER A 47 3.31 2.17 20.76
C SER A 47 4.34 2.66 21.78
N ALA A 48 4.47 1.98 22.92
CA ALA A 48 5.46 2.34 23.93
C ALA A 48 6.92 2.22 23.44
N THR A 49 7.19 1.29 22.51
CA THR A 49 8.56 0.94 22.09
C THR A 49 8.82 1.15 20.60
N PHE A 50 7.77 1.34 19.79
CA PHE A 50 7.87 1.44 18.34
C PHE A 50 7.02 2.58 17.79
N SER A 51 7.46 3.15 16.68
CA SER A 51 6.70 4.10 15.86
C SER A 51 6.68 3.62 14.42
N GLY A 52 5.75 4.16 13.65
CA GLY A 52 5.65 3.90 12.22
C GLY A 52 4.32 4.35 11.66
N SER A 53 3.80 3.56 10.73
CA SER A 53 2.58 3.87 9.99
C SER A 53 1.74 2.62 9.76
N ARG A 54 0.42 2.80 9.88
CA ARG A 54 -0.56 1.82 9.43
C ARG A 54 -1.03 2.20 8.03
N HIS A 55 -1.01 1.24 7.13
CA HIS A 55 -1.43 1.40 5.75
C HIS A 55 -2.67 0.55 5.47
N THR A 56 -3.61 1.13 4.74
CA THR A 56 -4.77 0.42 4.21
C THR A 56 -4.73 0.52 2.70
N ILE A 57 -4.85 -0.61 1.99
CA ILE A 57 -4.86 -0.68 0.53
C ILE A 57 -6.14 -1.40 0.10
N ALA A 58 -6.95 -0.76 -0.72
CA ALA A 58 -8.13 -1.38 -1.31
C ALA A 58 -7.88 -1.73 -2.77
N LEU A 59 -8.19 -2.98 -3.11
CA LEU A 59 -7.98 -3.58 -4.42
C LEU A 59 -9.30 -4.17 -4.93
N ALA A 60 -9.54 -4.08 -6.23
CA ALA A 60 -10.66 -4.74 -6.90
C ALA A 60 -10.18 -5.73 -7.94
N PHE A 61 -10.98 -6.79 -8.10
CA PHE A 61 -10.76 -7.88 -9.03
C PHE A 61 -12.08 -8.11 -9.78
N GLU A 62 -12.10 -7.84 -11.08
CA GLU A 62 -13.29 -7.94 -11.92
C GLU A 62 -13.17 -9.09 -12.92
N GLY A 63 -14.16 -9.99 -12.91
CA GLY A 63 -14.14 -11.21 -13.72
C GLY A 63 -13.43 -12.38 -13.03
N VAL A 64 -13.69 -13.58 -13.54
CA VAL A 64 -13.25 -14.85 -12.92
C VAL A 64 -11.73 -14.91 -12.76
N ASP A 65 -10.99 -14.54 -13.81
CA ASP A 65 -9.53 -14.65 -13.79
C ASP A 65 -8.89 -13.68 -12.78
N ALA A 66 -9.42 -12.46 -12.68
CA ALA A 66 -8.96 -11.50 -11.68
C ALA A 66 -9.31 -11.97 -10.26
N ILE A 67 -10.51 -12.54 -10.05
CA ILE A 67 -10.89 -13.07 -8.74
C ILE A 67 -9.95 -14.19 -8.30
N VAL A 68 -9.52 -15.06 -9.20
CA VAL A 68 -8.50 -16.09 -8.90
C VAL A 68 -7.17 -15.46 -8.46
N GLU A 69 -6.74 -14.36 -9.09
CA GLU A 69 -5.53 -13.62 -8.65
C GLU A 69 -5.73 -13.01 -7.25
N GLY A 70 -6.91 -12.47 -6.94
CA GLY A 70 -7.19 -11.93 -5.62
C GLY A 70 -7.31 -13.00 -4.52
N GLU A 71 -7.81 -14.19 -4.81
CA GLU A 71 -7.78 -15.34 -3.89
C GLU A 71 -6.33 -15.80 -3.63
N ALA A 72 -5.47 -15.77 -4.66
CA ALA A 72 -4.05 -16.04 -4.50
C ALA A 72 -3.36 -14.99 -3.62
N LEU A 73 -3.71 -13.70 -3.75
CA LEU A 73 -3.26 -12.64 -2.85
C LEU A 73 -3.67 -12.92 -1.40
N ILE A 74 -4.94 -13.25 -1.16
CA ILE A 74 -5.47 -13.54 0.19
C ILE A 74 -4.68 -14.69 0.84
N ALA A 75 -4.39 -15.74 0.07
CA ALA A 75 -3.63 -16.88 0.56
C ALA A 75 -2.15 -16.57 0.80
N ALA A 76 -1.53 -15.73 -0.02
CA ALA A 76 -0.09 -15.48 0.02
C ALA A 76 0.32 -14.33 0.97
N LEU A 77 -0.53 -13.33 1.16
CA LEU A 77 -0.20 -12.12 1.91
C LEU A 77 0.30 -12.37 3.34
N PRO A 78 -0.32 -13.25 4.17
CA PRO A 78 0.12 -13.44 5.56
C PRO A 78 1.55 -13.97 5.70
N ASP A 79 2.02 -14.72 4.69
CA ASP A 79 3.35 -15.33 4.67
C ASP A 79 4.34 -14.56 3.77
N HIS A 80 3.92 -13.45 3.16
CA HIS A 80 4.75 -12.68 2.23
C HIS A 80 5.83 -11.89 2.97
N GLU A 81 7.09 -12.13 2.62
CA GLU A 81 8.23 -11.39 3.15
C GLU A 81 8.44 -10.07 2.38
N PHE A 82 8.16 -8.96 3.05
CA PHE A 82 8.31 -7.63 2.46
C PHE A 82 9.75 -7.11 2.51
N THR A 83 10.24 -6.54 1.41
CA THR A 83 11.56 -5.89 1.35
C THR A 83 11.42 -4.37 1.27
N VAL A 84 11.41 -3.71 2.44
CA VAL A 84 11.41 -2.24 2.54
C VAL A 84 12.67 -1.76 3.26
N PRO A 85 13.66 -1.17 2.57
CA PRO A 85 14.94 -0.77 3.16
C PRO A 85 14.77 0.17 4.36
N GLY A 86 15.44 -0.16 5.47
CA GLY A 86 15.37 0.60 6.73
C GLY A 86 14.01 0.53 7.42
N ARG A 87 13.16 -0.44 7.08
CA ARG A 87 11.83 -0.57 7.68
C ARG A 87 11.50 -2.04 7.89
N ILE A 88 10.56 -2.30 8.78
CA ILE A 88 10.06 -3.65 9.06
C ILE A 88 8.54 -3.63 8.87
N VAL A 89 8.01 -4.55 8.08
CA VAL A 89 6.57 -4.83 8.08
C VAL A 89 6.30 -5.76 9.25
N ALA A 90 5.71 -5.23 10.32
CA ALA A 90 5.44 -5.97 11.54
C ALA A 90 4.13 -6.76 11.47
N ASP A 91 3.21 -6.37 10.59
CA ASP A 91 1.94 -7.04 10.37
C ASP A 91 1.46 -6.82 8.94
N ALA A 92 0.82 -7.84 8.37
CA ALA A 92 0.22 -7.82 7.04
C ALA A 92 -1.02 -8.74 7.05
N ALA A 93 -2.19 -8.16 6.88
CA ALA A 93 -3.45 -8.88 7.03
C ALA A 93 -4.49 -8.47 6.00
N ILE A 94 -5.38 -9.41 5.68
CA ILE A 94 -6.62 -9.11 4.97
C ILE A 94 -7.63 -8.59 5.99
N ALA A 95 -8.00 -7.31 5.88
CA ALA A 95 -8.93 -6.65 6.77
C ALA A 95 -10.40 -6.91 6.38
N ALA A 96 -10.69 -6.97 5.07
CA ALA A 96 -12.02 -7.26 4.55
C ALA A 96 -11.96 -7.88 3.15
N VAL A 97 -12.97 -8.69 2.84
CA VAL A 97 -13.22 -9.23 1.50
C VAL A 97 -14.72 -9.14 1.21
N ASP A 98 -15.07 -8.42 0.16
CA ASP A 98 -16.45 -8.27 -0.31
C ASP A 98 -16.61 -8.86 -1.70
N HIS A 99 -17.71 -9.58 -1.91
CA HIS A 99 -18.07 -10.15 -3.20
C HIS A 99 -19.36 -9.52 -3.71
N ALA A 100 -19.34 -9.02 -4.95
CA ALA A 100 -20.51 -8.54 -5.65
C ALA A 100 -20.85 -9.50 -6.80
N ALA A 101 -22.05 -10.08 -6.74
CA ALA A 101 -22.60 -10.88 -7.81
C ALA A 101 -23.05 -9.99 -8.97
N GLY A 102 -22.81 -10.43 -10.20
CA GLY A 102 -23.19 -9.73 -11.42
C GLY A 102 -22.33 -10.16 -12.60
N PRO A 103 -22.68 -9.78 -13.83
CA PRO A 103 -21.77 -9.88 -14.97
C PRO A 103 -21.14 -8.50 -15.25
N PRO A 104 -19.82 -8.31 -15.05
CA PRO A 104 -18.87 -9.27 -14.48
C PRO A 104 -18.96 -9.37 -12.94
N ALA A 105 -18.55 -10.51 -12.40
CA ALA A 105 -18.45 -10.70 -10.96
C ALA A 105 -17.29 -9.85 -10.43
N ARG A 106 -17.41 -9.34 -9.20
CA ARG A 106 -16.38 -8.49 -8.62
C ARG A 106 -16.05 -8.93 -7.20
N MET A 107 -14.76 -8.92 -6.86
CA MET A 107 -14.27 -9.04 -5.50
C MET A 107 -13.49 -7.77 -5.13
N THR A 108 -13.69 -7.28 -3.92
CA THR A 108 -12.90 -6.20 -3.34
C THR A 108 -12.19 -6.72 -2.11
N VAL A 109 -10.89 -6.43 -1.99
CA VAL A 109 -10.05 -6.83 -0.87
C VAL A 109 -9.46 -5.59 -0.23
N GLU A 110 -9.57 -5.50 1.09
CA GLU A 110 -8.87 -4.50 1.89
C GLU A 110 -7.70 -5.15 2.62
N VAL A 111 -6.51 -4.64 2.39
CA VAL A 111 -5.25 -5.06 3.03
C VAL A 111 -4.87 -4.04 4.08
N GLU A 112 -4.54 -4.49 5.30
CA GLU A 112 -3.94 -3.67 6.34
C GLU A 112 -2.49 -4.10 6.59
N LEU A 113 -1.57 -3.13 6.63
CA LEU A 113 -0.14 -3.37 6.89
C LEU A 113 0.35 -2.43 8.00
N LEU A 114 1.23 -2.94 8.86
CA LEU A 114 1.93 -2.15 9.87
C LEU A 114 3.41 -2.04 9.51
N LEU A 115 3.86 -0.85 9.14
CA LEU A 115 5.25 -0.55 8.84
C LEU A 115 5.88 0.15 10.04
N LEU A 116 6.98 -0.37 10.56
CA LEU A 116 7.76 0.25 11.63
C LEU A 116 8.90 1.09 11.07
N ASP A 117 9.10 2.27 11.66
CA ASP A 117 10.28 3.10 11.42
C ASP A 117 11.56 2.43 11.95
N ASP A 118 12.72 2.90 11.46
CA ASP A 118 14.03 2.43 11.91
C ASP A 118 14.08 2.38 13.45
N CYS A 119 14.36 1.18 13.97
CA CYS A 119 14.72 0.95 15.37
C CYS A 119 16.22 1.18 15.57
#